data_AF-U2IPR5-F1
#
_entry.id   AF-U2IPR5-F1
#
_cell.length_a   1.000
_cell.length_b   1.000
_cell.length_c   1.000
_cell.angle_alpha   90.00
_cell.angle_beta   90.00
_cell.angle_gamma   90.00
#
_symmetry.space_group_name_H-M   'P 1'
#
loop_
_entity.id
_entity.type
_entity.pdbx_description
1 polymer ?
#
loop_
_entity_poly.entity_id
_entity_poly.type
_entity_poly.pdbx_seq_one_letter_code
_entity_poly.pdbx_strand_id
1 'polypeptide(L)' 'MKLVAITGTNAKHSYNRKLLQFMAKYFAKKAQIDILDIDQVPMFN' A
#
# COMPACT_ATOMS: atom_id res chain seq x y z
N MET A 1 3.33 -12.79 -9.79
CA MET A 1 2.82 -12.90 -8.40
C MET A 1 1.85 -11.77 -8.13
N LYS A 2 0.81 -11.98 -7.31
CA LYS A 2 -0.11 -10.94 -6.86
C LYS A 2 0.17 -10.62 -5.39
N LEU A 3 0.36 -9.34 -5.07
CA LEU A 3 0.67 -8.85 -3.74
C LEU A 3 -0.32 -7.75 -3.36
N VAL A 4 -0.68 -7.71 -2.08
CA VAL A 4 -1.43 -6.61 -1.49
C VAL A 4 -0.51 -5.91 -0.50
N ALA A 5 -0.29 -4.62 -0.69
CA ALA A 5 0.49 -3.78 0.20
C ALA A 5 -0.43 -2.89 1.01
N ILE A 6 -0.35 -2.98 2.34
CA ILE A 6 -1.19 -2.19 3.26
C ILE A 6 -0.36 -1.04 3.81
N THR A 7 -0.86 0.19 3.70
CA THR A 7 -0.23 1.33 4.37
C THR A 7 -0.55 1.27 5.87
N GLY A 8 0.49 1.29 6.71
CA GLY A 8 0.32 1.23 8.17
C GLY A 8 0.00 2.58 8.82
N THR A 9 -0.47 3.58 8.06
CA THR A 9 -0.73 4.92 8.59
C THR A 9 -1.86 5.63 7.86
N ASN A 10 -2.73 6.27 8.64
CA ASN A 10 -3.83 7.11 8.15
C ASN A 10 -3.40 8.57 7.92
N ALA A 11 -2.10 8.86 7.98
CA ALA A 11 -1.59 10.17 7.66
C ALA A 11 -1.81 10.51 6.18
N LYS A 12 -2.32 11.74 5.92
CA LYS A 12 -2.47 12.29 4.56
C LYS A 12 -1.16 12.27 3.77
N HIS A 13 -0.04 12.55 4.46
CA HIS A 13 1.30 12.42 3.90
C HIS A 13 2.01 11.19 4.49
N SER A 14 2.41 10.25 3.64
CA SER A 14 3.14 9.05 4.05
C SER A 14 4.26 8.75 3.06
N TYR A 15 5.49 8.72 3.54
CA TYR A 15 6.64 8.30 2.74
C TYR A 15 6.56 6.81 2.39
N ASN A 16 5.98 5.99 3.29
CA ASN A 16 5.73 4.58 3.02
C ASN A 16 4.72 4.39 1.87
N ARG A 17 3.67 5.21 1.80
CA ARG A 17 2.72 5.18 0.67
C ARG A 17 3.43 5.53 -0.65
N LYS A 18 4.29 6.56 -0.65
CA LYS A 18 5.11 6.90 -1.83
C LYS A 18 6.05 5.77 -2.23
N LEU A 19 6.69 5.12 -1.27
CA LEU A 19 7.57 3.97 -1.52
C LEU A 19 6.79 2.80 -2.15
N LEU A 20 5.62 2.46 -1.61
CA LEU A 20 4.77 1.39 -2.15
C LEU A 20 4.30 1.71 -3.57
N GLN A 21 3.91 2.95 -3.85
CA GLN A 21 3.56 3.41 -5.21
C GLN A 21 4.74 3.27 -6.18
N PHE A 22 5.95 3.64 -5.74
CA PHE A 22 7.17 3.42 -6.53
C PHE A 22 7.39 1.93 -6.81
N MET A 23 7.30 1.08 -5.79
CA MET A 23 7.48 -0.38 -5.93
C MET A 23 6.46 -0.99 -6.89
N ALA A 24 5.18 -0.62 -6.77
CA ALA A 24 4.12 -1.09 -7.66
C ALA A 24 4.42 -0.76 -9.12
N LYS A 25 4.90 0.46 -9.40
CA LYS A 25 5.30 0.87 -10.76
C LYS A 25 6.58 0.16 -11.23
N TYR A 26 7.62 0.15 -10.40
CA TYR A 26 8.95 -0.35 -10.76
C TYR A 26 8.96 -1.87 -10.98
N PHE A 27 8.19 -2.61 -10.18
CA PHE A 27 8.13 -4.07 -10.24
C PHE A 27 6.92 -4.63 -11.02
N ALA A 28 6.20 -3.80 -11.80
CA ALA A 28 5.00 -4.20 -12.55
C ALA A 28 5.22 -5.42 -13.49
N LYS A 29 6.44 -5.62 -14.01
CA LYS A 29 6.80 -6.78 -14.84
C LYS A 29 7.00 -8.08 -14.04
N LYS A 30 7.18 -7.99 -12.71
CA LYS A 30 7.47 -9.12 -11.81
C LYS A 30 6.28 -9.47 -10.92
N ALA A 31 5.55 -8.45 -10.46
CA ALA A 31 4.40 -8.61 -9.60
C ALA A 31 3.34 -7.54 -9.85
N GLN A 32 2.08 -7.93 -9.72
CA GLN A 32 0.98 -6.99 -9.52
C GLN A 32 0.95 -6.65 -8.03
N ILE A 33 0.98 -5.36 -7.70
CA ILE A 33 0.97 -4.86 -6.32
C ILE A 33 -0.22 -3.91 -6.19
N ASP A 34 -1.24 -4.34 -5.47
CA ASP A 34 -2.40 -3.51 -5.14
C ASP A 34 -2.16 -2.84 -3.79
N ILE A 35 -2.35 -1.52 -3.71
CA ILE A 35 -2.08 -0.74 -2.49
C ILE A 35 -3.40 -0.42 -1.81
N LEU A 36 -3.54 -0.77 -0.54
CA LEU A 36 -4.71 -0.51 0.30
C LEU A 36 -4.34 0.38 1.49
N ASP A 37 -5.26 1.23 1.91
CA ASP A 37 -5.12 2.07 3.10
C ASP A 37 -5.86 1.45 4.30
N ILE A 38 -5.27 1.56 5.50
CA ILE A 38 -5.85 1.01 6.74
C ILE A 38 -6.99 1.88 7.31
N ASP A 39 -7.23 3.06 6.73
CA ASP A 39 -8.29 3.98 7.17
C ASP A 39 -9.71 3.46 6.90
N GLN A 40 -9.84 2.44 6.04
CA GLN A 40 -11.09 1.75 5.75
C GLN A 40 -11.40 0.61 6.74
N VAL A 41 -10.49 0.29 7.67
CA VAL A 41 -10.65 -0.82 8.60
C VAL A 41 -11.21 -0.30 9.93
N PRO A 42 -12.33 -0.86 10.44
CA PRO A 42 -12.88 -0.46 11.74
C PRO A 42 -11.93 -0.83 12.88
N MET A 43 -11.99 -0.06 13.96
CA MET A 43 -11.29 -0.40 15.20
C MET A 43 -11.91 -1.64 15.83
N PHE A 44 -11.08 -2.47 16.47
CA PHE A 44 -11.56 -3.60 17.26
C PHE A 44 -12.29 -3.11 18.52
N ASN A 45 -13.36 -3.81 18.92
CA ASN A 45 -14.10 -3.58 20.16
C ASN A 45 -13.49 -4.37 21.32
#